data_AF-A0A531D4P5-F1
#
_entry.id   AF-A0A531D4P5-F1
#
_cell.length_a   1.000
_cell.length_b   1.000
_cell.length_c   1.000
_cell.angle_alpha   90.00
_cell.angle_beta   90.00
_cell.angle_gamma   90.00
#
_symmetry.space_group_name_H-M   'P 1'
#
loop_
_entity.id
_entity.type
_entity.pdbx_description
1 polymer ?
#
loop_
_entity_poly.entity_id
_entity_poly.type
_entity_poly.pdbx_seq_one_letter_code
_entity_poly.pdbx_strand_id
1 'polypeptide(L)' 'MQLIVTHRAPHLGAAGTSIDLTPSQAVYERLRGHLSEPAAPPSPKATASKSRAAKLSKEGPVLGSPKGEEG' A
#
# COMPACT_ATOMS: atom_id res chain seq x y z
N MET A 1 4.47 12.59 18.27
CA MET A 1 4.85 11.91 17.01
C MET A 1 6.33 11.58 17.07
N GLN A 2 6.69 10.31 16.90
CA GLN A 2 8.08 9.86 17.04
C GLN A 2 8.85 10.03 15.73
N LEU A 3 9.95 10.79 15.76
CA LEU A 3 10.73 11.22 14.59
C LEU A 3 12.21 10.97 14.79
N ILE A 4 12.91 10.74 13.68
CA ILE A 4 14.34 10.45 13.70
C ILE A 4 15.12 11.75 13.48
N VAL A 5 16.00 12.08 14.43
CA VAL A 5 16.90 13.24 14.35
C VAL A 5 17.94 13.02 13.26
N THR A 6 18.15 14.00 12.39
CA THR A 6 19.23 13.98 11.41
C THR A 6 20.48 14.65 11.98
N HIS A 7 21.63 14.43 11.36
CA HIS A 7 22.89 15.07 11.76
C HIS A 7 22.86 16.62 11.68
N ARG A 8 21.84 17.20 11.05
CA ARG A 8 21.69 18.66 10.91
C ARG A 8 21.12 19.32 12.16
N ALA A 9 20.63 18.54 13.14
CA ALA A 9 19.92 19.05 14.30
C ALA A 9 20.59 18.65 15.63
N PRO A 10 21.83 19.10 15.90
CA PRO A 10 22.55 18.72 17.12
C PRO A 10 21.85 19.17 18.41
N HIS A 11 20.98 20.18 18.33
CA HIS A 11 20.19 20.69 19.45
C HIS A 11 19.03 19.76 19.84
N LEU A 12 18.60 18.87 18.94
CA LEU A 12 17.56 17.88 19.21
C LEU A 12 18.13 16.55 19.73
N GLY A 13 19.45 16.37 19.65
CA GLY A 13 20.16 15.18 20.11
C GLY A 13 21.13 14.62 19.06
N ALA A 14 21.59 13.40 19.29
CA ALA A 14 22.43 12.68 18.35
C ALA A 14 21.63 12.25 17.10
N ALA A 15 22.30 12.15 15.95
CA ALA A 15 21.67 11.65 14.74
C ALA A 15 21.18 10.20 14.94
N GLY A 16 20.00 9.88 14.43
CA GLY A 16 19.38 8.57 14.57
C GLY A 16 18.57 8.37 15.85
N THR A 17 18.55 9.35 16.77
CA THR A 17 17.70 9.26 17.96
C THR A 17 16.23 9.48 17.60
N SER A 18 15.37 8.70 18.26
CA SER A 18 13.92 8.89 18.20
C SER A 18 13.50 9.90 19.26
N ILE A 19 12.88 10.99 18.84
CA ILE A 19 12.36 12.02 19.75
C ILE A 19 10.85 12.22 19.53
N ASP A 20 10.18 12.68 20.58
CA ASP A 20 8.77 13.03 20.52
C ASP A 20 8.60 14.54 20.50
N LEU A 21 7.90 15.06 19.49
CA LEU A 21 7.65 16.49 19.31
C LEU A 21 6.17 16.77 19.09
N THR A 22 5.79 18.01 19.39
CA THR A 22 4.48 18.53 19.00
C THR A 22 4.34 18.57 17.47
N PRO A 23 3.12 18.45 16.91
CA PRO A 23 2.93 18.45 15.46
C PRO A 23 3.50 19.70 14.77
N SER A 24 3.28 20.88 15.36
CA SER A 24 3.77 22.15 14.80
C SER A 24 5.30 22.22 14.78
N GLN A 25 5.95 21.79 15.86
CA GLN A 25 7.42 21.75 15.95
C GLN A 25 8.00 20.72 14.98
N ALA A 26 7.37 19.55 14.89
CA ALA A 26 7.78 18.54 13.93
C ALA A 26 7.74 19.03 12.48
N VAL A 27 6.68 19.75 12.09
CA VAL A 27 6.58 20.35 10.75
C VAL A 27 7.69 21.37 10.53
N TYR A 28 7.90 22.26 11.50
CA TYR A 28 8.96 23.28 11.43
C TYR A 28 10.35 22.65 11.25
N GLU A 29 10.70 21.65 12.06
CA GLU A 29 12.00 20.98 12.00
C GLU A 29 12.16 20.11 10.74
N ARG A 30 11.09 19.49 10.24
CA ARG A 30 11.09 18.77 8.95
C ARG A 30 11.39 19.70 7.78
N LEU A 31 10.79 20.89 7.74
CA LEU A 31 11.06 21.89 6.70
C LEU A 31 12.52 22.34 6.70
N ARG A 32 13.19 22.33 7.86
CA ARG A 32 14.63 22.60 7.99
C ARG A 32 15.52 21.39 7.66
N GLY A 33 14.93 20.21 7.42
CA GLY A 33 15.66 18.96 7.19
C GLY A 33 16.31 18.39 8.46
N HIS A 34 15.86 18.82 9.63
CA HIS A 34 16.37 18.38 10.93
C HIS A 34 15.81 17.02 11.36
N LEU A 35 14.66 16.63 10.81
CA LEU A 35 13.96 15.40 11.13
C LEU A 35 13.64 14.61 9.87
N SER A 36 13.67 13.29 9.99
CA SER A 36 13.20 12.36 8.98
C SER A 36 12.00 11.58 9.52
N GLU A 37 11.04 11.27 8.64
CA GLU A 37 9.98 10.32 8.98
C GLU A 37 10.59 8.94 9.16
N PRO A 38 10.21 8.21 10.22
CA PRO A 38 10.62 6.82 10.34
C PRO A 38 10.12 6.08 9.09
N ALA A 39 11.03 5.36 8.42
CA ALA A 39 10.65 4.55 7.28
C ALA A 39 9.48 3.65 7.71
N ALA A 40 8.33 3.82 7.06
CA ALA A 40 7.20 2.94 7.29
C ALA A 40 7.70 1.49 7.09
N PRO A 41 7.25 0.53 7.92
CA PRO A 41 7.55 -0.87 7.64
C PRO A 41 7.11 -1.17 6.20
N PRO A 42 7.87 -1.98 5.44
CA PRO A 42 7.52 -2.27 4.06
C PRO A 42 6.08 -2.76 4.04
N SER A 43 5.19 -2.00 3.40
CA SER A 43 3.80 -2.42 3.21
C SER A 43 3.82 -3.83 2.62
N PRO A 44 3.02 -4.77 3.13
CA PRO A 44 2.93 -6.10 2.54
C PRO A 44 2.61 -5.88 1.07
N LYS A 45 3.53 -6.33 0.20
CA LYS A 45 3.35 -6.30 -1.26
C LYS A 45 1.91 -6.71 -1.54
N ALA A 46 1.17 -5.87 -2.27
CA ALA A 46 -0.15 -6.24 -2.76
C ALA A 46 0.00 -7.58 -3.48
N THR A 47 -0.42 -8.67 -2.83
CA THR A 47 -0.58 -9.96 -3.47
C THR A 47 -1.59 -9.73 -4.56
N ALA A 48 -1.12 -9.79 -5.81
CA ALA A 48 -1.90 -9.59 -7.01
C ALA A 48 -3.29 -10.23 -6.84
N SER A 49 -4.32 -9.38 -6.95
CA SER A 49 -5.71 -9.79 -6.98
C SER A 49 -5.90 -10.68 -8.22
N LYS A 50 -5.67 -11.98 -8.07
CA LYS A 50 -5.94 -12.97 -9.11
C LYS A 50 -7.43 -13.28 -9.03
N SER A 51 -8.23 -12.36 -9.55
CA SER A 51 -9.66 -12.55 -9.80
C SER A 51 -9.81 -13.73 -10.77
N ARG A 52 -10.13 -14.91 -10.24
CA ARG A 52 -10.47 -16.09 -11.05
C ARG A 52 -11.94 -15.98 -11.42
N ALA A 53 -12.24 -15.13 -12.40
CA ALA A 53 -13.54 -15.14 -13.06
C ALA A 53 -13.61 -16.36 -13.98
N ALA A 54 -14.39 -17.36 -13.57
CA ALA A 54 -15.22 -18.20 -14.44
C ALA A 54 -15.79 -19.33 -13.57
N LYS A 55 -17.09 -19.26 -13.26
CA LYS A 55 -18.09 -20.32 -13.42
C LYS A 55 -19.43 -19.77 -12.91
N LEU A 56 -20.14 -19.02 -13.75
CA LEU A 56 -21.56 -18.72 -13.55
C LEU A 56 -22.19 -18.50 -14.91
N SER A 57 -23.10 -19.42 -15.24
CA SER A 57 -24.20 -19.41 -16.23
C SER A 57 -24.46 -20.89 -16.51
N LYS A 58 -25.31 -21.62 -15.77
CA LYS A 58 -26.76 -21.45 -15.58
C LYS A 58 -27.46 -21.17 -16.91
N GLU A 59 -27.86 -22.29 -17.52
CA GLU A 59 -29.08 -22.52 -18.31
C GLU A 59 -29.59 -21.42 -19.26
N GLY A 60 -29.62 -21.76 -20.55
CA GLY A 60 -30.57 -21.24 -21.55
C GLY A 60 -29.98 -21.08 -22.97
N PRO A 61 -30.78 -21.12 -24.05
CA PRO A 61 -32.03 -21.84 -24.30
C PRO A 61 -31.83 -23.00 -25.32
N VAL A 62 -32.80 -23.91 -25.37
CA VAL A 62 -32.93 -24.96 -26.41
C VAL A 62 -33.15 -24.29 -27.77
N LEU A 63 -32.23 -24.48 -28.71
CA LEU A 63 -32.44 -24.20 -30.14
C LEU A 63 -32.59 -25.54 -30.86
N GLY A 64 -33.78 -25.75 -31.44
CA GLY A 64 -34.22 -26.99 -32.05
C GLY A 64 -33.46 -27.37 -33.34
N SER A 65 -33.54 -28.68 -33.64
CA SER A 65 -33.00 -29.38 -34.80
C SER A 65 -33.53 -28.87 -36.16
N PRO A 66 -32.93 -29.26 -37.31
CA PRO A 66 -33.38 -30.51 -37.94
C PRO A 66 -32.32 -31.38 -38.63
N LYS A 67 -32.54 -32.71 -38.53
CA LYS A 67 -32.52 -33.77 -39.55
C LYS A 67 -31.32 -33.89 -40.54
N GLY A 68 -30.61 -35.01 -40.45
CA GLY A 68 -29.72 -35.55 -41.49
C GLY A 68 -29.32 -36.99 -41.17
N GLU A 69 -29.72 -37.90 -42.04
CA GLU A 69 -29.63 -39.37 -42.02
C GLU A 69 -28.26 -39.84 -42.56
N GLU A 70 -27.63 -40.83 -41.93
CA GLU A 70 -26.60 -41.78 -42.46
C GLU A 70 -26.09 -42.62 -41.27
N GLY A 71 -26.12 -43.95 -41.22
CA GLY A 71 -26.56 -45.00 -42.14
C GLY A 71 -26.77 -46.31 -41.37
#